data_AF-A0A085Z7A8-F1
#
_entry.id   AF-A0A085Z7A8-F1
#
_cell.length_a   1.000
_cell.length_b   1.000
_cell.length_c   1.000
_cell.angle_alpha   90.00
_cell.angle_beta   90.00
_cell.angle_gamma   90.00
#
_symmetry.space_group_name_H-M   'P 1'
#
loop_
_entity.id
_entity.type
_entity.pdbx_description
1 polymer ?
#
loop_
_entity_poly.entity_id
_entity_poly.type
_entity_poly.pdbx_seq_one_letter_code
_entity_poly.pdbx_strand_id
1 'polypeptide(L)'
;MGFIIFVIFLSLVLSLLFSKLKRGRLGQLAKLFRIASVVFAVSIFTYWFIKKSVVRIVNDSLSLQVINKLPQPLDFYVINVNNLDENTPLETKHIGKIRPEYYRIEYLKMHKSDEYWIAGFLGKKNLVYFSQHSVPNKNMDQMIEVQNYINQSEKLSDIAKKEIDEDNYQNMLMGIWVTLCFLLLFLNFVLLVRRK
;
A
#
# COMPACT_ATOMS: atom_id res chain seq x y z
N MET A 1 4.89 3.72 -9.91
CA MET A 1 3.63 4.45 -9.58
C MET A 1 3.91 5.91 -9.21
N GLY A 2 4.94 6.20 -8.42
CA GLY A 2 5.32 7.58 -8.06
C GLY A 2 5.47 8.55 -9.25
N PHE A 3 6.14 8.14 -10.33
CA PHE A 3 6.28 8.98 -11.54
C PHE A 3 4.91 9.35 -12.17
N ILE A 4 3.98 8.41 -12.25
CA ILE A 4 2.65 8.66 -12.82
C ILE A 4 1.89 9.68 -11.96
N ILE A 5 1.94 9.53 -10.64
CA ILE A 5 1.30 10.47 -9.72
C ILE A 5 1.94 11.85 -9.80
N PHE A 6 3.26 11.92 -9.92
CA PHE A 6 3.96 13.18 -10.12
C PHE A 6 3.53 13.89 -11.42
N VAL A 7 3.38 13.15 -12.52
CA VAL A 7 2.87 13.70 -13.79
C VAL A 7 1.43 14.20 -13.65
N ILE A 8 0.56 13.44 -12.96
CA ILE A 8 -0.82 13.86 -12.66
C ILE A 8 -0.82 15.14 -11.81
N PHE A 9 0.01 15.18 -10.77
CA PHE A 9 0.17 16.34 -9.91
C PHE A 9 0.55 17.58 -10.72
N LEU A 10 1.61 17.50 -11.53
CA LEU A 10 2.06 18.61 -12.37
C LEU A 10 0.98 19.05 -13.36
N SER A 11 0.29 18.10 -13.99
CA SER A 11 -0.83 18.38 -14.89
C SER A 11 -1.96 19.15 -14.19
N LEU A 12 -2.34 18.73 -12.99
CA LEU A 12 -3.40 19.37 -12.20
C LEU A 12 -3.00 20.77 -11.68
N VAL A 13 -1.73 20.98 -11.34
CA VAL A 13 -1.20 22.31 -10.99
C VAL A 13 -1.26 23.25 -12.20
N LEU A 14 -0.80 22.81 -13.37
CA LEU A 14 -0.87 23.59 -14.61
C LEU A 14 -2.32 23.89 -15.00
N SER A 15 -3.21 22.90 -14.87
CA SER A 15 -4.65 23.03 -15.06
C SER A 15 -5.25 24.13 -14.16
N LEU A 16 -4.79 24.21 -12.91
CA LEU A 16 -5.21 25.24 -11.97
C LEU A 16 -4.73 26.63 -12.39
N LEU A 17 -3.46 26.78 -12.81
CA LEU A 17 -2.92 28.05 -13.29
C LEU A 17 -3.68 28.56 -14.53
N PHE A 18 -4.02 27.65 -15.44
CA PHE A 18 -4.81 27.97 -16.63
C PHE A 18 -6.25 28.38 -16.34
N SER A 19 -6.77 28.16 -15.12
CA SER A 19 -8.11 28.66 -14.73
C SER A 19 -8.23 30.19 -14.76
N LYS A 20 -7.10 30.92 -14.67
CA LYS A 20 -7.07 32.38 -14.70
C LYS A 20 -7.21 32.96 -16.12
N LEU A 21 -6.97 32.18 -17.17
CA LEU A 21 -7.07 32.61 -18.57
C LEU A 21 -8.54 32.56 -19.03
N LYS A 22 -9.19 33.73 -19.14
CA LYS A 22 -10.65 33.81 -19.35
C LYS A 22 -11.09 34.24 -20.77
N ARG A 23 -10.23 34.80 -21.61
CA ARG A 23 -10.63 35.40 -22.91
C ARG A 23 -9.70 35.00 -24.06
N GLY A 24 -10.26 34.85 -25.26
CA GLY A 24 -9.56 34.53 -26.51
C GLY A 24 -9.40 33.03 -26.82
N ARG A 25 -8.77 32.72 -27.96
CA ARG A 25 -8.47 31.35 -28.44
C ARG A 25 -7.65 30.54 -27.43
N LEU A 26 -6.74 31.21 -26.70
CA LEU A 26 -5.96 30.62 -25.62
C LEU A 26 -6.82 30.21 -24.41
N GLY A 27 -7.91 30.94 -24.12
CA GLY A 27 -8.85 30.59 -23.05
C GLY A 27 -9.67 29.33 -23.35
N GLN A 28 -10.02 29.11 -24.62
CA GLN A 28 -10.70 27.88 -25.06
C GLN A 28 -9.79 26.66 -24.96
N LEU A 29 -8.53 26.79 -25.41
CA LEU A 29 -7.52 25.73 -25.28
C LEU A 29 -7.22 25.41 -23.81
N ALA A 30 -7.09 26.44 -22.97
CA ALA A 30 -6.95 26.29 -21.52
C ALA A 30 -8.13 25.51 -20.92
N LYS A 31 -9.37 25.83 -21.29
CA LYS A 31 -10.55 25.11 -20.80
C LYS A 31 -10.54 23.63 -21.23
N LEU A 32 -10.18 23.34 -22.48
CA LEU A 32 -10.10 21.98 -23.00
C LEU A 32 -9.02 21.17 -22.27
N PHE A 33 -7.83 21.75 -22.08
CA PHE A 33 -6.75 21.13 -21.31
C PHE A 33 -7.19 20.79 -19.88
N ARG A 34 -7.90 21.70 -19.21
CA ARG A 34 -8.40 21.47 -17.85
C ARG A 34 -9.36 20.29 -17.78
N ILE A 35 -10.30 20.19 -18.72
CA ILE A 35 -11.24 19.05 -18.81
C ILE A 35 -10.47 17.76 -19.05
N ALA A 36 -9.55 17.75 -20.02
CA ALA A 36 -8.74 16.58 -20.33
C ALA A 36 -7.91 16.10 -19.12
N SER A 37 -7.27 17.02 -18.40
CA SER A 37 -6.48 16.74 -17.20
C SER A 37 -7.32 16.11 -16.08
N VAL A 38 -8.52 16.66 -15.81
CA VAL A 38 -9.43 16.10 -14.80
C VAL A 38 -9.92 14.71 -15.20
N VAL A 39 -10.39 14.53 -16.43
CA VAL A 39 -10.85 13.22 -16.92
C VAL A 39 -9.74 12.19 -16.87
N PHE A 40 -8.53 12.54 -17.30
CA PHE A 40 -7.36 11.67 -17.24
C PHE A 40 -7.01 11.26 -15.80
N ALA A 41 -6.97 12.22 -14.87
CA ALA A 41 -6.69 11.95 -13.46
C ALA A 41 -7.76 11.03 -12.85
N VAL A 42 -9.05 11.32 -13.06
CA VAL A 42 -10.15 10.49 -12.55
C VAL A 42 -10.05 9.07 -13.09
N SER A 43 -9.78 8.89 -14.39
CA SER A 43 -9.64 7.57 -15.01
C SER A 43 -8.49 6.77 -14.40
N ILE A 44 -7.31 7.37 -14.22
CA ILE A 44 -6.17 6.67 -13.60
C ILE A 44 -6.46 6.31 -12.15
N PHE A 45 -6.99 7.23 -11.35
CA PHE A 45 -7.30 6.95 -9.96
C PHE A 45 -8.39 5.89 -9.81
N THR A 46 -9.40 5.91 -10.68
CA THR A 46 -10.46 4.89 -10.71
C THR A 46 -9.88 3.52 -11.06
N TYR A 47 -9.08 3.43 -12.12
CA TYR A 47 -8.42 2.18 -12.50
C TYR A 47 -7.53 1.65 -11.37
N TRP A 48 -6.74 2.52 -10.74
CA TRP A 48 -5.86 2.12 -9.64
C TRP A 48 -6.65 1.69 -8.40
N PHE A 49 -7.72 2.41 -8.06
CA PHE A 49 -8.60 2.08 -6.95
C PHE A 49 -9.25 0.72 -7.15
N ILE A 50 -9.78 0.42 -8.34
CA ILE A 50 -10.34 -0.89 -8.68
C ILE A 50 -9.25 -1.96 -8.57
N LYS A 51 -8.06 -1.73 -9.14
CA LYS A 51 -6.95 -2.69 -9.09
C LYS A 51 -6.51 -3.01 -7.65
N LYS A 52 -6.57 -2.05 -6.74
CA LYS A 52 -6.21 -2.22 -5.32
C LYS A 52 -7.36 -2.78 -4.46
N SER A 53 -8.61 -2.42 -4.76
CA SER A 53 -9.79 -2.74 -3.92
C SER A 53 -10.45 -4.06 -4.30
N VAL A 54 -10.33 -4.52 -5.54
CA VAL A 54 -10.78 -5.86 -5.90
C VAL A 54 -9.94 -6.85 -5.11
N VAL A 55 -10.55 -7.43 -4.08
CA VAL A 55 -10.06 -8.59 -3.35
C VAL A 55 -9.91 -9.69 -4.37
N ARG A 56 -8.72 -9.78 -4.98
CA ARG A 56 -8.33 -11.02 -5.62
C ARG A 56 -8.25 -12.00 -4.46
N ILE A 57 -9.25 -12.88 -4.32
CA ILE A 57 -8.94 -14.26 -3.98
C ILE A 57 -7.91 -14.63 -5.05
N VAL A 58 -6.64 -14.55 -4.68
CA VAL A 58 -5.57 -14.71 -5.64
C VAL A 58 -5.54 -16.20 -5.95
N ASN A 59 -5.89 -16.56 -7.18
CA ASN A 59 -5.62 -17.92 -7.66
C ASN A 59 -4.12 -18.20 -7.43
N ASP A 60 -3.81 -19.38 -6.87
CA ASP A 60 -2.46 -19.81 -6.51
C ASP A 60 -1.77 -18.99 -5.40
N SER A 61 -2.55 -18.47 -4.43
CA SER A 61 -2.00 -17.91 -3.19
C SER A 61 -2.13 -18.85 -2.00
N LEU A 62 -1.14 -18.79 -1.11
CA LEU A 62 -1.18 -19.43 0.20
C LEU A 62 -2.05 -18.60 1.15
N SER A 63 -3.03 -19.23 1.78
CA SER A 63 -3.83 -18.61 2.84
C SER A 63 -3.04 -18.66 4.16
N LEU A 64 -2.74 -17.50 4.72
CA LEU A 64 -2.12 -17.36 6.04
C LEU A 64 -3.14 -16.80 7.02
N GLN A 65 -3.49 -17.59 8.03
CA GLN A 65 -4.29 -17.14 9.16
C GLN A 65 -3.38 -16.81 10.34
N VAL A 66 -3.37 -15.54 10.76
CA VAL A 66 -2.64 -15.10 11.97
C VAL A 66 -3.63 -14.87 13.09
N ILE A 67 -3.47 -15.59 14.19
CA ILE A 67 -4.31 -15.52 15.39
C ILE A 67 -3.50 -14.88 16.52
N ASN A 68 -4.01 -13.79 17.09
CA ASN A 68 -3.38 -13.16 18.24
C ASN A 68 -3.96 -13.73 19.54
N LYS A 69 -3.17 -14.51 20.28
CA LYS A 69 -3.52 -15.04 21.60
C LYS A 69 -2.90 -14.24 22.76
N LEU A 70 -2.17 -13.17 22.45
CA LEU A 70 -1.60 -12.28 23.46
C LEU A 70 -2.68 -11.35 24.04
N PRO A 71 -2.53 -10.92 25.31
CA PRO A 71 -3.52 -10.07 25.99
C PRO A 71 -3.62 -8.64 25.42
N GLN A 72 -2.70 -8.24 24.54
CA GLN A 72 -2.65 -6.91 23.94
C GLN A 72 -2.81 -6.98 22.43
N PRO A 73 -3.45 -5.97 21.81
CA PRO A 73 -3.58 -5.93 20.36
C PRO A 73 -2.24 -5.60 19.72
N LEU A 74 -1.75 -6.50 18.86
CA LEU A 74 -0.52 -6.32 18.11
C LEU A 74 -0.80 -5.94 16.66
N ASP A 75 0.12 -5.14 16.11
CA ASP A 75 0.11 -4.78 14.69
C ASP A 75 1.00 -5.74 13.91
N PHE A 76 0.40 -6.53 13.02
CA PHE A 76 1.10 -7.61 12.33
C PHE A 76 1.45 -7.24 10.89
N TYR A 77 2.64 -7.66 10.51
CA TYR A 77 3.20 -7.54 9.17
C TYR A 77 3.71 -8.90 8.72
N VAL A 78 3.59 -9.18 7.43
CA VAL A 78 4.20 -10.34 6.78
C VAL A 78 5.19 -9.84 5.75
N ILE A 79 6.32 -10.52 5.67
CA ILE A 79 7.36 -10.25 4.68
C ILE A 79 7.60 -11.53 3.89
N ASN A 80 7.37 -11.50 2.57
CA ASN A 80 7.69 -12.62 1.70
C ASN A 80 9.14 -12.54 1.25
N VAL A 81 9.90 -13.62 1.47
CA VAL A 81 11.31 -13.70 1.08
C VAL A 81 11.41 -14.28 -0.32
N ASN A 82 11.85 -13.47 -1.30
CA ASN A 82 12.04 -13.94 -2.66
C ASN A 82 13.37 -14.69 -2.78
N ASN A 83 13.33 -15.93 -3.28
CA ASN A 83 14.51 -16.80 -3.38
C ASN A 83 15.34 -16.56 -4.64
N LEU A 84 14.94 -15.61 -5.50
CA LEU A 84 15.46 -15.52 -6.86
C LEU A 84 16.53 -14.45 -7.07
N ASP A 85 16.76 -13.52 -6.14
CA ASP A 85 17.87 -12.53 -6.21
C ASP A 85 18.07 -11.81 -4.87
N GLU A 86 19.31 -11.72 -4.37
CA GLU A 86 19.68 -10.94 -3.16
C GLU A 86 19.31 -9.44 -3.25
N ASN A 87 19.08 -8.94 -4.47
CA ASN A 87 18.70 -7.55 -4.75
C ASN A 87 17.20 -7.36 -5.03
N THR A 88 16.37 -8.40 -4.91
CA THR A 88 14.92 -8.21 -5.01
C THR A 88 14.35 -7.68 -3.69
N PRO A 89 13.62 -6.56 -3.68
CA PRO A 89 13.05 -6.03 -2.46
C PRO A 89 12.09 -7.04 -1.85
N LEU A 90 12.18 -7.20 -0.53
CA LEU A 90 11.30 -8.06 0.23
C LEU A 90 9.87 -7.51 0.15
N GLU A 91 8.91 -8.35 -0.21
CA GLU A 91 7.53 -7.90 -0.32
C GLU A 91 6.90 -7.84 1.07
N THR A 92 6.84 -6.65 1.63
CA THR A 92 6.21 -6.38 2.93
C THR A 92 4.72 -6.12 2.77
N LYS A 93 3.91 -6.72 3.65
CA LYS A 93 2.46 -6.57 3.66
C LYS A 93 1.95 -6.36 5.08
N HIS A 94 1.18 -5.30 5.27
CA HIS A 94 0.49 -5.02 6.53
C HIS A 94 -0.77 -5.88 6.64
N ILE A 95 -0.80 -6.81 7.60
CA ILE A 95 -2.01 -7.59 7.93
C ILE A 95 -2.96 -6.71 8.75
N GLY A 96 -2.40 -5.86 9.60
CA GLY A 96 -3.12 -4.93 10.45
C GLY A 96 -3.12 -5.30 11.93
N LYS A 97 -3.81 -4.46 12.69
CA LYS A 97 -3.92 -4.60 14.14
C LYS A 97 -4.93 -5.69 14.52
N ILE A 98 -4.43 -6.81 15.04
CA ILE A 98 -5.23 -7.96 15.46
C ILE A 98 -5.46 -7.89 16.97
N ARG A 99 -6.73 -7.90 17.38
CA ARG A 99 -7.11 -7.88 18.81
C ARG A 99 -6.85 -9.25 19.46
N PRO A 100 -6.71 -9.30 20.80
CA PRO A 100 -6.63 -10.56 21.54
C PRO A 100 -7.80 -11.48 21.18
N GLU A 101 -7.52 -12.77 20.96
CA GLU A 101 -8.47 -13.82 20.57
C GLU A 101 -9.12 -13.65 19.18
N TYR A 102 -8.67 -12.70 18.38
CA TYR A 102 -9.11 -12.55 16.99
C TYR A 102 -8.04 -13.00 16.01
N TYR A 103 -8.46 -13.24 14.77
CA TYR A 103 -7.59 -13.60 13.67
C TYR A 103 -7.81 -12.71 12.46
N ARG A 104 -6.82 -12.66 11.59
CA ARG A 104 -6.95 -12.17 10.22
C ARG A 104 -6.38 -13.20 9.26
N ILE A 105 -7.03 -13.29 8.10
CA ILE A 105 -6.58 -14.14 7.00
C ILE A 105 -5.96 -13.21 5.97
N GLU A 106 -4.79 -13.59 5.49
CA GLU A 106 -4.07 -12.88 4.45
C GLU A 106 -3.66 -13.84 3.35
N TYR A 107 -3.78 -13.41 2.09
CA TYR A 107 -3.40 -14.22 0.93
C TYR A 107 -2.01 -13.82 0.46
N LEU A 108 -1.07 -14.76 0.53
CA LEU A 108 0.34 -14.58 0.18
C LEU A 108 0.63 -15.15 -1.21
N LYS A 109 1.23 -14.33 -2.07
CA LYS A 109 1.72 -14.78 -3.38
C LYS A 109 3.11 -15.37 -3.23
N MET A 110 3.20 -16.70 -3.22
CA MET A 110 4.44 -17.42 -2.98
C MET A 110 5.07 -17.97 -4.27
N HIS A 111 4.74 -17.43 -5.45
CA HIS A 111 5.29 -17.93 -6.72
C HIS A 111 6.83 -17.88 -6.80
N LYS A 112 7.44 -16.88 -6.14
CA LYS A 112 8.88 -16.60 -6.14
C LYS A 112 9.52 -16.73 -4.76
N SER A 113 8.73 -17.13 -3.77
CA SER A 113 9.11 -17.19 -2.36
C SER A 113 8.81 -18.57 -1.80
N ASP A 114 9.75 -19.16 -1.08
CA ASP A 114 9.53 -20.40 -0.32
C ASP A 114 9.56 -20.14 1.19
N GLU A 115 9.57 -18.87 1.59
CA GLU A 115 9.66 -18.45 2.98
C GLU A 115 8.95 -17.11 3.18
N TYR A 116 8.34 -16.94 4.36
CA TYR A 116 7.83 -15.67 4.83
C TYR A 116 8.16 -15.45 6.30
N TRP A 117 8.22 -14.18 6.70
CA TRP A 117 8.41 -13.76 8.08
C TRP A 117 7.14 -13.12 8.61
N ILE A 118 6.84 -13.34 9.89
CA ILE A 118 5.80 -12.59 10.60
C ILE A 118 6.49 -11.70 11.62
N ALA A 119 6.12 -10.42 11.61
CA ALA A 119 6.53 -9.47 12.63
C ALA A 119 5.28 -8.89 13.32
N GLY A 120 5.29 -8.87 14.66
CA GLY A 120 4.24 -8.31 15.49
C GLY A 120 4.78 -7.15 16.32
N PHE A 121 4.14 -5.99 16.22
CA PHE A 121 4.52 -4.77 16.93
C PHE A 121 3.53 -4.44 18.03
N LEU A 122 4.08 -4.06 19.18
CA LEU A 122 3.34 -3.40 20.24
C LEU A 122 3.51 -1.89 20.12
N GLY A 123 2.48 -1.20 19.63
CA GLY A 123 2.58 0.22 19.30
C GLY A 123 3.34 0.47 17.99
N LYS A 124 4.02 1.62 17.85
CA LYS A 124 4.59 2.04 16.55
C LYS A 124 5.98 1.51 16.22
N LYS A 125 6.79 1.13 17.22
CA LYS A 125 8.23 0.82 17.00
C LYS A 125 8.76 -0.38 17.77
N ASN A 126 7.96 -0.94 18.68
CA ASN A 126 8.41 -2.03 19.53
C ASN A 126 8.02 -3.37 18.89
N LEU A 127 8.98 -4.02 18.23
CA LEU A 127 8.80 -5.37 17.71
C LEU A 127 8.87 -6.34 18.88
N VAL A 128 7.78 -7.07 19.12
CA VAL A 128 7.63 -7.98 20.26
C VAL A 128 7.42 -9.43 19.84
N TYR A 129 7.14 -9.64 18.55
CA TYR A 129 7.02 -10.95 17.95
C TYR A 129 7.75 -10.98 16.60
N PHE A 130 8.55 -12.00 16.37
CA PHE A 130 9.19 -12.31 15.10
C PHE A 130 9.35 -13.82 14.94
N SER A 131 8.87 -14.34 13.82
CA SER A 131 9.02 -15.74 13.44
C SER A 131 9.28 -15.90 11.93
N GLN A 132 10.08 -16.91 11.61
CA GLN A 132 10.44 -17.30 10.25
C GLN A 132 9.73 -18.60 9.89
N HIS A 133 9.06 -18.63 8.74
CA HIS A 133 8.28 -19.78 8.29
C HIS A 133 8.65 -20.18 6.86
N SER A 134 9.17 -21.40 6.72
CA SER A 134 9.36 -22.03 5.41
C SER A 134 8.04 -22.60 4.90
N VAL A 135 7.82 -22.51 3.59
CA VAL A 135 6.64 -23.03 2.89
C VAL A 135 7.07 -24.17 1.96
N PRO A 136 7.18 -25.40 2.49
CA PRO A 136 7.55 -26.56 1.69
C PRO A 136 6.43 -26.97 0.72
N ASN A 137 5.17 -26.70 1.06
CA ASN A 137 4.00 -26.96 0.22
C ASN A 137 3.13 -25.71 0.11
N LYS A 138 3.08 -25.13 -1.10
CA LYS A 138 2.34 -23.88 -1.39
C LYS A 138 0.83 -24.08 -1.49
N ASN A 139 0.37 -25.33 -1.56
CA ASN A 139 -1.05 -25.68 -1.66
C ASN A 139 -1.71 -25.91 -0.29
N MET A 140 -0.96 -25.75 0.81
CA MET A 140 -1.48 -25.91 2.17
C MET A 140 -1.67 -24.55 2.84
N ASP A 141 -2.85 -24.38 3.43
CA ASP A 141 -3.14 -23.23 4.29
C ASP A 141 -2.25 -23.28 5.54
N GLN A 142 -1.80 -22.11 5.99
CA GLN A 142 -1.00 -21.97 7.19
C GLN A 142 -1.74 -21.19 8.25
N MET A 143 -1.68 -21.69 9.49
CA MET A 143 -2.27 -21.07 10.66
C MET A 143 -1.18 -20.82 11.69
N ILE A 144 -0.98 -19.57 12.07
CA ILE A 144 0.02 -19.15 13.04
C ILE A 144 -0.68 -18.56 14.26
N GLU A 145 -0.45 -19.18 15.40
CA GLU A 145 -0.95 -18.71 16.69
C GLU A 145 0.17 -17.99 17.45
N VAL A 146 -0.05 -16.71 17.72
CA VAL A 146 0.89 -15.87 18.46
C VAL A 146 0.51 -15.90 19.93
N GLN A 147 1.08 -16.85 20.66
CA GLN A 147 0.79 -17.07 22.09
C GLN A 147 1.78 -16.37 23.02
N ASN A 148 3.01 -16.12 22.57
CA ASN A 148 4.08 -15.56 23.38
C ASN A 148 4.83 -14.46 22.62
N TYR A 149 5.46 -13.56 23.37
CA TYR A 149 6.46 -12.64 22.81
C TYR A 149 7.73 -13.44 22.50
N ILE A 150 8.00 -13.64 21.22
CA ILE A 150 9.12 -14.45 20.73
C ILE A 150 9.85 -13.63 19.69
N ASN A 151 11.17 -13.55 19.80
CA ASN A 151 12.02 -13.12 18.69
C ASN A 151 12.93 -14.29 18.32
N GLN A 152 12.58 -14.99 17.23
CA GLN A 152 13.31 -16.20 16.82
C GLN A 152 14.75 -15.89 16.39
N SER A 153 15.01 -14.70 15.85
CA SER A 153 16.34 -14.30 15.39
C SER A 153 16.47 -12.77 15.40
N GLU A 154 17.35 -12.27 16.26
CA GLU A 154 17.60 -10.82 16.40
C GLU A 154 18.04 -10.22 15.06
N LYS A 155 18.99 -10.86 14.38
CA LYS A 155 19.50 -10.42 13.07
C LYS A 155 18.41 -10.31 12.01
N LEU A 156 17.53 -11.30 11.88
CA LEU A 156 16.44 -11.27 10.89
C LEU A 156 15.35 -10.28 11.31
N SER A 157 15.07 -10.17 12.61
CA SER A 157 14.08 -9.20 13.12
C SER A 157 14.49 -7.75 12.87
N ASP A 158 15.80 -7.44 12.92
CA ASP A 158 16.32 -6.11 12.60
C ASP A 158 16.18 -5.78 11.11
N ILE A 159 16.39 -6.77 10.23
CA ILE A 159 16.16 -6.63 8.79
C ILE A 159 14.67 -6.41 8.54
N ALA A 160 13.81 -7.25 9.12
CA ALA A 160 12.36 -7.14 9.01
C ALA A 160 11.86 -5.76 9.46
N LYS A 161 12.38 -5.26 10.59
CA LYS A 161 12.02 -3.94 11.11
C LYS A 161 12.39 -2.81 10.14
N LYS A 162 13.58 -2.87 9.53
CA LYS A 162 14.01 -1.88 8.53
C LYS A 162 13.12 -1.89 7.29
N GLU A 163 12.81 -3.07 6.77
CA GLU A 163 11.92 -3.22 5.60
C GLU A 163 10.52 -2.68 5.88
N ILE A 164 9.97 -2.96 7.07
CA ILE A 164 8.66 -2.47 7.49
C ILE A 164 8.67 -0.94 7.67
N ASP A 165 9.71 -0.39 8.28
CA ASP A 165 9.85 1.06 8.44
C ASP A 165 9.97 1.77 7.08
N GLU A 166 10.72 1.20 6.14
CA GLU A 166 10.85 1.72 4.77
C GLU A 166 9.51 1.64 4.00
N ASP A 167 8.83 0.48 4.02
CA ASP A 167 7.51 0.34 3.38
C ASP A 167 6.49 1.32 3.95
N ASN A 168 6.45 1.48 5.28
CA ASN A 168 5.61 2.46 5.94
C ASN A 168 5.94 3.89 5.53
N TYR A 169 7.22 4.24 5.42
CA TYR A 169 7.66 5.56 4.97
C TYR A 169 7.25 5.83 3.52
N GLN A 170 7.47 4.87 2.62
CA GLN A 170 7.08 4.98 1.21
C GLN A 170 5.55 5.08 1.06
N ASN A 171 4.79 4.29 1.82
CA ASN A 171 3.33 4.36 1.85
C ASN A 171 2.84 5.71 2.37
N MET A 172 3.50 6.29 3.40
CA MET A 172 3.18 7.63 3.89
C MET A 172 3.43 8.70 2.84
N LEU A 173 4.61 8.70 2.19
CA LEU A 173 4.93 9.65 1.12
C LEU A 173 3.94 9.55 -0.04
N MET A 174 3.64 8.32 -0.46
CA MET A 174 2.65 8.04 -1.49
C MET A 174 1.27 8.57 -1.10
N GLY A 175 0.86 8.38 0.16
CA GLY A 175 -0.39 8.92 0.70
C GLY A 175 -0.46 10.45 0.64
N ILE A 176 0.64 11.14 0.97
CA ILE A 176 0.74 12.60 0.85
C ILE A 176 0.55 13.04 -0.61
N TRP A 177 1.24 12.42 -1.55
CA TRP A 177 1.11 12.77 -2.97
C TRP A 177 -0.30 12.52 -3.52
N VAL A 178 -0.92 11.39 -3.16
CA VAL A 178 -2.29 11.06 -3.58
C VAL A 178 -3.30 12.06 -3.00
N THR A 179 -3.19 12.41 -1.73
CA THR A 179 -4.11 13.37 -1.08
C THR A 179 -3.98 14.77 -1.69
N LEU A 180 -2.76 15.23 -1.99
CA LEU A 180 -2.53 16.48 -2.72
C LEU A 180 -3.16 16.46 -4.13
N CYS A 181 -3.01 15.36 -4.86
CA CYS A 181 -3.66 15.20 -6.16
C CYS A 181 -5.19 15.26 -6.07
N PHE A 182 -5.80 14.59 -5.08
CA PHE A 182 -7.25 14.64 -4.89
C PHE A 182 -7.74 16.04 -4.52
N LEU A 183 -6.98 16.79 -3.70
CA LEU A 183 -7.30 18.18 -3.40
C LEU A 183 -7.29 19.05 -4.67
N LEU A 184 -6.26 18.91 -5.51
CA LEU A 184 -6.17 19.66 -6.77
C LEU A 184 -7.24 19.25 -7.79
N LEU A 185 -7.58 17.96 -7.83
CA LEU A 185 -8.65 17.42 -8.68
C LEU A 185 -9.99 18.02 -8.25
N PHE A 186 -10.29 18.00 -6.95
CA PHE A 186 -11.49 18.62 -6.39
C PHE A 186 -11.57 20.10 -6.73
N LEU A 187 -10.49 20.86 -6.51
CA LEU A 187 -10.46 22.29 -6.79
C LEU A 187 -10.66 22.59 -8.28
N ASN A 188 -10.00 21.84 -9.17
CA ASN A 188 -10.17 21.98 -10.61
C ASN A 188 -11.59 21.65 -11.06
N PHE A 189 -12.19 20.60 -10.49
CA PHE A 189 -13.56 20.19 -10.77
C PHE A 189 -14.55 21.27 -10.34
N VAL A 190 -14.47 21.77 -9.10
CA VAL A 190 -15.33 22.84 -8.59
C VAL A 190 -15.20 24.11 -9.46
N LEU A 191 -13.97 24.50 -9.84
CA LEU A 191 -13.76 25.68 -10.70
C LEU A 191 -14.23 25.49 -12.15
N LEU A 192 -14.42 24.26 -12.63
CA LEU A 192 -15.00 23.97 -13.95
C LEU A 192 -16.54 24.02 -13.89
N VAL A 193 -17.13 23.50 -12.82
CA VAL A 193 -18.58 23.40 -12.64
C VAL A 193 -19.19 24.71 -12.15
N ARG A 194 -18.45 25.50 -11.34
CA ARG A 194 -18.90 26.79 -10.82
C ARG A 194 -19.26 27.70 -12.00
N ARG A 195 -20.56 27.99 -12.14
CA ARG A 195 -21.06 29.02 -13.06
C ARG A 195 -20.36 30.35 -12.69
N LYS A 196 -19.77 30.99 -13.69
CA LYS A 196 -19.38 32.40 -13.61
C LYS A 196 -20.59 33.26 -13.93
#